data_AF-A0A376JB26-F1
#
_entry.id   AF-A0A376JB26-F1
#
_cell.length_a   1.000
_cell.length_b   1.000
_cell.length_c   1.000
_cell.angle_alpha   90.00
_cell.angle_beta   90.00
_cell.angle_gamma   90.00
#
_symmetry.space_group_name_H-M   'P 1'
#
loop_
_entity.id
_entity.type
_entity.pdbx_description
1 polymer ?
#
loop_
_entity_poly.entity_id
_entity_poly.type
_entity_poly.pdbx_seq_one_letter_code
_entity_poly.pdbx_strand_id
1 'polypeptide(L)'
;MVALDLKTGEFSPHTPENWITTHNGIEYTPPAPGENIRDNAPNFHKWLEHAAGKDPRKMMRICAALYMIMANRYDWQMFIEATGDGGSGKSTFTHIASLLAGKQNTVSAEMTSLDDAGGRAQVVGSRLIVLADQPKYTGEGTGIKKITGGDPVEINPKYEKRFTAGNQGGGAGNQ
;
A
#
# COMPACT_ATOMS: atom_id res chain seq x y z
N MET A 1 -20.20 4.22 8.35
CA MET A 1 -18.82 3.78 8.07
C MET A 1 -18.75 2.30 8.40
N VAL A 2 -18.19 1.48 7.50
CA VAL A 2 -18.00 0.03 7.71
C VAL A 2 -16.52 -0.30 7.93
N ALA A 3 -16.25 -1.36 8.67
CA ALA A 3 -14.93 -1.92 8.91
C ALA A 3 -14.85 -3.29 8.22
N LEU A 4 -13.76 -3.54 7.47
CA LEU A 4 -13.48 -4.84 6.86
C LEU A 4 -12.58 -5.65 7.78
N ASP A 5 -13.03 -6.83 8.20
CA ASP A 5 -12.16 -7.82 8.83
C ASP A 5 -11.41 -8.57 7.72
N LEU A 6 -10.08 -8.43 7.66
CA LEU A 6 -9.25 -9.06 6.63
C LEU A 6 -9.07 -10.58 6.83
N LYS A 7 -9.39 -11.12 8.01
CA LYS A 7 -9.35 -12.57 8.28
C LYS A 7 -10.63 -13.25 7.81
N THR A 8 -11.79 -12.65 8.06
CA THR A 8 -13.08 -13.22 7.67
C THR A 8 -13.57 -12.74 6.30
N GLY A 9 -13.09 -11.58 5.84
CA GLY A 9 -13.57 -10.91 4.64
C GLY A 9 -14.92 -10.20 4.83
N GLU A 10 -15.41 -10.08 6.06
CA GLU A 10 -16.74 -9.53 6.35
C GLU A 10 -16.69 -8.04 6.69
N PHE A 11 -17.74 -7.33 6.28
CA PHE A 11 -17.97 -5.94 6.68
C PHE A 11 -18.83 -5.88 7.94
N SER A 12 -18.42 -5.07 8.90
CA SER A 12 -19.16 -4.75 10.11
C SER A 12 -19.35 -3.24 10.25
N PRO A 13 -20.35 -2.76 11.01
CA PRO A 13 -20.42 -1.36 11.39
C PRO A 13 -19.12 -0.92 12.08
N HIS A 14 -18.66 0.31 11.81
CA HIS A 14 -17.55 0.88 12.58
C HIS A 14 -17.88 0.93 14.07
N THR A 15 -16.91 0.55 14.89
CA THR A 15 -16.97 0.73 16.33
C THR A 15 -15.62 1.30 16.83
N PRO A 16 -15.62 2.12 17.91
CA PRO A 16 -14.39 2.68 18.46
C PRO A 16 -13.35 1.63 18.88
N GLU A 17 -13.79 0.43 19.26
CA GLU A 17 -12.95 -0.69 19.69
C GLU A 17 -12.03 -1.21 18.57
N ASN A 18 -12.37 -0.94 17.31
CA ASN A 18 -11.54 -1.29 16.16
C ASN A 18 -10.37 -0.32 15.95
N TRP A 19 -10.30 0.80 16.70
CA TRP A 19 -9.27 1.84 16.61
C TRP A 19 -9.03 2.37 15.18
N ILE A 20 -10.03 2.25 14.31
CA ILE A 20 -9.99 2.77 12.94
C ILE A 20 -10.15 4.29 13.00
N THR A 21 -9.05 5.01 12.78
CA THR A 21 -8.99 6.48 12.82
C THR A 21 -9.20 7.14 11.46
N THR A 22 -9.21 6.35 10.37
CA THR A 22 -9.38 6.87 9.00
C THR A 22 -10.25 5.95 8.15
N HIS A 23 -10.89 6.51 7.12
CA HIS A 23 -11.61 5.75 6.08
C HIS A 23 -11.17 6.22 4.69
N ASN A 24 -11.26 5.35 3.69
CA ASN A 24 -10.87 5.69 2.31
C ASN A 24 -11.97 6.40 1.50
N GLY A 25 -13.16 6.59 2.10
CA GLY A 25 -14.27 7.31 1.47
C GLY A 25 -14.99 6.52 0.37
N ILE A 26 -14.69 5.23 0.26
CA ILE A 26 -15.35 4.30 -0.65
C ILE A 26 -16.56 3.71 0.06
N GLU A 27 -17.72 3.78 -0.59
CA GLU A 27 -18.90 3.06 -0.15
C GLU A 27 -18.79 1.60 -0.59
N TYR A 28 -18.73 0.69 0.39
CA TYR A 28 -18.67 -0.74 0.13
C TYR A 28 -20.07 -1.33 0.22
N THR A 29 -20.47 -2.06 -0.82
CA THR A 29 -21.72 -2.81 -0.87
C THR A 29 -21.44 -4.31 -0.87
N PRO A 30 -22.34 -5.16 -0.33
CA PRO A 30 -22.27 -6.59 -0.54
C PRO A 30 -22.25 -6.93 -2.05
N PRO A 31 -21.51 -7.97 -2.46
CA PRO A 31 -21.46 -8.35 -3.87
C PRO A 31 -22.84 -8.81 -4.35
N ALA A 32 -23.25 -8.34 -5.52
CA ALA A 32 -24.47 -8.83 -6.18
C ALA A 32 -24.29 -10.29 -6.66
N PRO A 33 -25.36 -11.09 -6.78
CA PRO A 33 -25.27 -12.43 -7.35
C PRO A 33 -24.63 -12.41 -8.75
N GLY A 34 -23.53 -13.15 -8.91
CA GLY A 34 -22.77 -13.22 -10.17
C GLY A 34 -21.85 -12.02 -10.44
N GLU A 35 -21.70 -11.10 -9.49
CA GLU A 35 -20.80 -9.95 -9.62
C GLU A 35 -19.36 -10.40 -9.87
N ASN A 36 -18.75 -9.81 -10.90
CA ASN A 36 -17.38 -10.09 -11.27
C ASN A 36 -16.69 -8.84 -11.84
N ILE A 37 -15.36 -8.81 -11.78
CA ILE A 37 -14.57 -7.65 -12.20
C ILE A 37 -14.80 -7.29 -13.68
N ARG A 38 -14.94 -8.30 -14.56
CA ARG A 38 -15.05 -8.08 -16.00
C ARG A 38 -16.32 -7.31 -16.37
N ASP A 39 -17.45 -7.73 -15.79
CA ASP A 39 -18.76 -7.21 -16.15
C ASP A 39 -19.16 -6.01 -15.28
N ASN A 40 -18.79 -6.01 -13.99
CA ASN A 40 -19.19 -4.97 -13.04
C ASN A 40 -18.15 -3.84 -12.90
N ALA A 41 -16.90 -4.06 -13.31
CA ALA A 41 -15.85 -3.03 -13.33
C ALA A 41 -15.15 -2.95 -14.70
N PRO A 42 -15.89 -2.71 -15.81
CA PRO A 42 -15.36 -2.88 -17.16
C PRO A 42 -14.18 -1.96 -17.49
N ASN A 43 -14.11 -0.76 -16.91
CA ASN A 43 -12.97 0.15 -17.11
C ASN A 43 -11.71 -0.35 -16.39
N PHE A 44 -11.87 -0.87 -15.17
CA PHE A 44 -10.76 -1.50 -14.44
C PHE A 44 -10.30 -2.76 -15.17
N HIS A 45 -11.22 -3.59 -15.65
CA HIS A 45 -10.87 -4.80 -16.38
C HIS A 45 -10.10 -4.49 -17.68
N LYS A 46 -10.56 -3.52 -18.48
CA LYS A 46 -9.85 -3.06 -19.69
C LYS A 46 -8.43 -2.58 -19.38
N TRP A 47 -8.28 -1.79 -18.31
CA TRP A 47 -6.96 -1.34 -17.87
C TRP A 47 -6.08 -2.53 -17.43
N LEU A 48 -6.65 -3.48 -16.67
CA LEU A 48 -5.92 -4.65 -16.19
C LEU A 48 -5.44 -5.53 -17.34
N GLU A 49 -6.29 -5.80 -18.34
CA GLU A 49 -5.92 -6.52 -19.56
C GLU A 49 -4.80 -5.79 -20.31
N HIS A 50 -4.91 -4.46 -20.46
CA HIS A 50 -3.89 -3.63 -21.12
C HIS A 50 -2.54 -3.68 -20.39
N ALA A 51 -2.52 -3.39 -19.09
CA ALA A 51 -1.31 -3.40 -18.27
C ALA A 51 -0.65 -4.79 -18.21
N ALA A 52 -1.47 -5.84 -18.30
CA ALA A 52 -1.01 -7.22 -18.35
C ALA A 52 -0.61 -7.70 -19.76
N GLY A 53 -0.80 -6.91 -20.82
CA GLY A 53 -0.58 -7.39 -22.19
C GLY A 53 -1.46 -8.59 -22.55
N LYS A 54 -2.68 -8.66 -21.99
CA LYS A 54 -3.63 -9.76 -22.10
C LYS A 54 -3.15 -11.11 -21.55
N ASP A 55 -2.07 -11.14 -20.74
CA ASP A 55 -1.62 -12.34 -20.03
C ASP A 55 -2.42 -12.53 -18.72
N PRO A 56 -3.24 -13.59 -18.60
CA PRO A 56 -4.03 -13.84 -17.39
C PRO A 56 -3.19 -14.02 -16.13
N ARG A 57 -1.98 -14.59 -16.23
CA ARG A 57 -1.08 -14.75 -15.08
C ARG A 57 -0.54 -13.41 -14.63
N LYS A 58 -0.23 -12.51 -15.57
CA LYS A 58 0.20 -11.14 -15.24
C LYS A 58 -0.95 -10.33 -14.65
N MET A 59 -2.18 -10.49 -15.13
CA MET A 59 -3.38 -9.89 -14.51
C MET A 59 -3.53 -10.33 -13.05
N MET A 60 -3.41 -11.64 -12.77
CA MET A 60 -3.44 -12.17 -11.40
C MET A 60 -2.36 -11.58 -10.50
N ARG A 61 -1.13 -11.41 -11.01
CA ARG A 61 -0.03 -10.79 -10.24
C ARG A 61 -0.31 -9.32 -9.91
N ILE A 62 -0.88 -8.56 -10.85
CA ILE A 62 -1.30 -7.17 -10.61
C ILE A 62 -2.40 -7.13 -9.52
N CYS A 63 -3.40 -8.02 -9.60
CA CYS A 63 -4.43 -8.11 -8.55
C CYS A 63 -3.85 -8.50 -7.19
N ALA A 64 -2.89 -9.43 -7.14
CA ALA A 64 -2.21 -9.81 -5.89
C ALA A 64 -1.42 -8.63 -5.28
N ALA A 65 -0.79 -7.81 -6.12
CA ALA A 65 -0.11 -6.59 -5.68
C ALA A 65 -1.10 -5.56 -5.10
N LEU A 66 -2.25 -5.34 -5.76
CA LEU A 66 -3.31 -4.47 -5.23
C LEU A 66 -3.92 -5.01 -3.93
N TYR A 67 -4.08 -6.33 -3.82
CA TYR A 67 -4.52 -6.99 -2.59
C TYR A 67 -3.54 -6.78 -1.44
N MET A 68 -2.23 -6.97 -1.68
CA MET A 68 -1.18 -6.71 -0.69
C MET A 68 -1.31 -5.30 -0.09
N ILE A 69 -1.55 -4.30 -0.93
CA ILE A 69 -1.71 -2.89 -0.52
C ILE A 69 -3.01 -2.69 0.26
N MET A 70 -4.13 -3.14 -0.28
CA MET A 70 -5.45 -3.00 0.34
C MET A 70 -5.49 -3.65 1.72
N ALA A 71 -5.00 -4.88 1.83
CA ALA A 71 -4.96 -5.67 3.04
C ALA A 71 -3.78 -5.34 3.96
N ASN A 72 -2.96 -4.33 3.61
CA ASN A 72 -1.80 -3.90 4.39
C ASN A 72 -0.86 -5.07 4.77
N ARG A 73 -0.56 -5.96 3.82
CA ARG A 73 0.26 -7.18 4.03
C ARG A 73 1.75 -6.86 4.11
N TYR A 74 2.15 -5.99 5.03
CA TYR A 74 3.57 -5.72 5.32
C TYR A 74 4.30 -6.98 5.82
N ASP A 75 3.57 -7.95 6.38
CA ASP A 75 4.08 -9.24 6.85
C ASP A 75 4.59 -10.14 5.70
N TRP A 76 4.23 -9.85 4.45
CA TRP A 76 4.81 -10.55 3.30
C TRP A 76 6.27 -10.17 3.05
N GLN A 77 6.77 -9.10 3.68
CA GLN A 77 8.13 -8.60 3.54
C GLN A 77 8.56 -8.40 2.07
N MET A 78 7.64 -7.87 1.27
CA MET A 78 7.84 -7.59 -0.15
C MET A 78 7.59 -6.11 -0.46
N PHE A 79 8.21 -5.62 -1.53
CA PHE A 79 7.83 -4.37 -2.18
C PHE A 79 7.47 -4.63 -3.63
N ILE A 80 6.70 -3.71 -4.21
CA ILE A 80 6.22 -3.83 -5.59
C ILE A 80 7.04 -2.89 -6.47
N GLU A 81 7.69 -3.46 -7.48
CA GLU A 81 8.31 -2.69 -8.55
C GLU A 81 7.44 -2.79 -9.81
N ALA A 82 6.82 -1.68 -10.19
CA ALA A 82 6.03 -1.59 -11.42
C ALA A 82 6.92 -1.09 -12.57
N THR A 83 7.28 -1.98 -13.50
CA THR A 83 8.12 -1.66 -14.67
C THR A 83 7.35 -1.77 -15.98
N GLY A 84 7.82 -1.07 -17.01
CA GLY A 84 7.27 -1.11 -18.37
C GLY A 84 7.42 0.22 -19.10
N ASP A 85 7.12 0.22 -20.40
CA ASP A 85 7.27 1.40 -21.25
C ASP A 85 6.26 2.51 -20.91
N GLY A 86 6.43 3.69 -21.52
CA GLY A 86 5.42 4.75 -21.48
C GLY A 86 4.06 4.23 -21.95
N GLY A 87 2.98 4.62 -21.25
CA GLY A 87 1.62 4.19 -21.62
C GLY A 87 1.23 2.76 -21.17
N SER A 88 2.09 2.04 -20.45
CA SER A 88 1.79 0.71 -19.89
C SER A 88 0.75 0.68 -18.76
N GLY A 89 0.28 1.84 -18.28
CA GLY A 89 -0.72 1.93 -17.22
C GLY A 89 -0.15 1.95 -15.79
N LYS A 90 1.16 2.14 -15.61
CA LYS A 90 1.81 2.26 -14.28
C LYS A 90 1.23 3.38 -13.42
N SER A 91 1.01 4.57 -13.99
CA SER A 91 0.43 5.69 -13.23
C SER A 91 -0.99 5.36 -12.75
N THR A 92 -1.77 4.62 -13.55
CA THR A 92 -3.08 4.11 -13.15
C THR A 92 -2.97 3.07 -12.04
N PHE A 93 -1.96 2.17 -12.09
CA PHE A 93 -1.66 1.26 -10.97
C PHE A 93 -1.44 2.02 -9.67
N THR A 94 -0.55 3.01 -9.68
CA THR A 94 -0.24 3.85 -8.51
C THR A 94 -1.47 4.60 -8.00
N HIS A 95 -2.33 5.08 -8.90
CA HIS A 95 -3.58 5.74 -8.52
C HIS A 95 -4.55 4.80 -7.82
N ILE A 96 -4.75 3.58 -8.36
CA ILE A 96 -5.62 2.57 -7.75
C ILE A 96 -5.05 2.13 -6.39
N ALA A 97 -3.73 1.89 -6.31
CA ALA A 97 -3.06 1.55 -5.06
C ALA A 97 -3.28 2.62 -3.97
N SER A 98 -3.13 3.90 -4.32
CA SER A 98 -3.35 5.03 -3.39
C SER A 98 -4.81 5.14 -2.95
N LEU A 99 -5.75 4.84 -3.85
CA LEU A 99 -7.19 4.79 -3.55
C LEU A 99 -7.52 3.65 -2.57
N LEU A 100 -6.94 2.46 -2.77
CA LEU A 100 -7.13 1.31 -1.88
C LEU A 100 -6.53 1.54 -0.49
N ALA A 101 -5.33 2.11 -0.40
CA ALA A 101 -4.69 2.45 0.87
C ALA A 101 -5.39 3.62 1.59
N GLY A 102 -6.06 4.48 0.84
CA GLY A 102 -6.55 5.78 1.28
C GLY A 102 -5.48 6.85 1.11
N LYS A 103 -5.85 7.99 0.50
CA LYS A 103 -4.91 9.08 0.18
C LYS A 103 -4.20 9.62 1.42
N GLN A 104 -4.90 9.72 2.54
CA GLN A 104 -4.34 10.15 3.83
C GLN A 104 -3.33 9.17 4.43
N ASN A 105 -3.35 7.90 4.01
CA ASN A 105 -2.41 6.87 4.46
C ASN A 105 -1.31 6.62 3.42
N THR A 106 -1.25 7.42 2.36
CA THR A 106 -0.29 7.28 1.27
C THR A 106 0.68 8.46 1.28
N VAL A 107 1.98 8.18 1.20
CA VAL A 107 3.03 9.20 1.15
C VAL A 107 3.90 8.98 -0.09
N SER A 108 4.31 10.07 -0.73
CA SER A 108 5.34 10.02 -1.78
C SER A 108 6.69 10.32 -1.14
N ALA A 109 7.71 9.53 -1.47
CA ALA A 109 9.06 9.72 -0.94
C ALA A 109 10.11 9.44 -2.02
N GLU A 110 11.32 9.91 -1.77
CA GLU A 110 12.50 9.54 -2.55
C GLU A 110 13.24 8.38 -1.88
N MET A 111 13.93 7.57 -2.67
CA MET A 111 14.71 6.45 -2.13
C MET A 111 15.78 6.92 -1.12
N THR A 112 16.43 8.05 -1.39
CA THR A 112 17.40 8.68 -0.48
C THR A 112 16.78 9.08 0.85
N SER A 113 15.49 9.43 0.88
CA SER A 113 14.78 9.73 2.13
C SER A 113 14.57 8.50 3.00
N LEU A 114 14.46 7.31 2.39
CA LEU A 114 14.31 6.07 3.15
C LEU A 114 15.62 5.64 3.81
N ASP A 115 16.77 6.01 3.25
CA ASP A 115 18.08 5.71 3.83
C ASP A 115 18.44 6.64 5.00
N ASP A 116 17.93 7.86 5.01
CA ASP A 116 18.17 8.85 6.08
C ASP A 116 17.16 8.76 7.24
N ALA A 117 17.64 8.86 8.49
CA ALA A 117 16.77 8.81 9.67
C ALA A 117 15.84 10.03 9.79
N GLY A 118 16.28 11.21 9.34
CA GLY A 118 15.43 12.39 9.27
C GLY A 118 14.40 12.28 8.14
N GLY A 119 14.84 11.82 6.97
CA GLY A 119 13.98 11.53 5.82
C GLY A 119 12.88 10.53 6.14
N ARG A 120 13.17 9.46 6.88
CA ARG A 120 12.15 8.47 7.30
C ARG A 120 11.05 9.03 8.19
N ALA A 121 11.25 10.17 8.85
CA ALA A 121 10.21 10.78 9.68
C ALA A 121 8.93 11.09 8.87
N GLN A 122 9.05 11.38 7.58
CA GLN A 122 7.90 11.70 6.72
C GLN A 122 7.00 10.51 6.40
N VAL A 123 7.51 9.27 6.52
CA VAL A 123 6.76 8.06 6.14
C VAL A 123 6.14 7.32 7.33
N VAL A 124 6.39 7.79 8.55
CA VAL A 124 5.84 7.17 9.78
C VAL A 124 4.31 7.23 9.75
N GLY A 125 3.67 6.10 10.06
CA GLY A 125 2.21 5.97 10.10
C GLY A 125 1.54 5.80 8.73
N SER A 126 2.30 5.88 7.63
CA SER A 126 1.77 5.58 6.29
C SER A 126 1.53 4.07 6.11
N ARG A 127 0.53 3.72 5.29
CA ARG A 127 0.25 2.34 4.84
C ARG A 127 0.83 2.05 3.46
N LEU A 128 1.07 3.10 2.67
CA LEU A 128 1.65 2.99 1.33
C LEU A 128 2.69 4.10 1.15
N ILE A 129 3.93 3.70 0.85
CA ILE A 129 5.00 4.59 0.42
C ILE A 129 5.14 4.43 -1.10
N VAL A 130 4.92 5.50 -1.84
CA VAL A 130 5.12 5.55 -3.29
C VAL A 130 6.46 6.20 -3.58
N LEU A 131 7.31 5.48 -4.30
CA LEU A 131 8.58 6.01 -4.82
C LEU A 131 8.36 6.35 -6.30
N ALA A 132 8.01 7.61 -6.59
CA ALA A 132 7.81 8.08 -7.95
C ALA A 132 9.17 8.33 -8.63
N ASP A 133 9.22 8.19 -9.96
CA ASP A 133 10.34 8.59 -10.84
C ASP A 133 11.75 8.44 -10.24
N GLN A 134 12.25 7.20 -10.22
CA GLN A 134 13.62 6.96 -9.77
C GLN A 134 14.61 7.20 -10.92
N PRO A 135 15.45 8.27 -10.89
CA PRO A 135 16.70 8.25 -11.65
C PRO A 135 17.53 7.05 -11.20
N LYS A 136 18.58 6.65 -11.95
CA LYS A 136 19.48 5.57 -11.53
C LYS A 136 19.93 5.78 -10.09
N TYR A 137 19.39 5.01 -9.17
CA TYR A 137 19.76 5.06 -7.76
C TYR A 137 21.06 4.28 -7.58
N THR A 138 22.06 4.91 -6.97
CA THR A 138 23.40 4.36 -6.75
C THR A 138 23.69 4.08 -5.28
N GLY A 139 22.67 4.02 -4.42
CA GLY A 139 22.84 3.68 -3.01
C GLY A 139 22.66 2.19 -2.72
N GLU A 140 22.90 1.80 -1.46
CA GLU A 140 22.84 0.39 -1.01
C GLU A 140 21.40 -0.15 -0.86
N GLY A 141 20.39 0.75 -0.88
CA GLY A 141 18.99 0.43 -0.63
C GLY A 141 18.76 -0.17 0.75
N THR A 142 19.56 0.21 1.74
CA THR A 142 19.47 -0.35 3.09
C THR A 142 18.21 0.11 3.81
N GLY A 143 17.77 1.34 3.57
CA GLY A 143 16.53 1.88 4.12
C GLY A 143 15.31 1.10 3.65
N ILE A 144 15.15 0.92 2.32
CA ILE A 144 14.02 0.14 1.79
C ILE A 144 14.05 -1.30 2.30
N LYS A 145 15.23 -1.95 2.33
CA LYS A 145 15.39 -3.34 2.78
C LYS A 145 14.96 -3.51 4.23
N LYS A 146 15.34 -2.59 5.12
CA LYS A 146 14.95 -2.62 6.53
C LYS A 146 13.44 -2.42 6.68
N ILE A 147 12.89 -1.41 6.01
CA ILE A 147 11.45 -1.09 6.08
C ILE A 147 10.61 -2.26 5.56
N THR A 148 10.97 -2.84 4.42
CA THR A 148 10.21 -3.96 3.82
C THR A 148 10.48 -5.26 4.55
N GLY A 149 11.69 -5.47 5.08
CA GLY A 149 12.04 -6.63 5.91
C GLY A 149 11.43 -6.60 7.32
N GLY A 150 10.84 -5.47 7.75
CA GLY A 150 10.30 -5.31 9.10
C GLY A 150 11.36 -5.11 10.18
N ASP A 151 12.60 -4.80 9.78
CA ASP A 151 13.66 -4.46 10.72
C ASP A 151 13.34 -3.11 11.40
N PRO A 152 13.65 -2.96 12.70
CA PRO A 152 13.56 -1.66 13.36
C PRO A 152 14.46 -0.63 12.67
N VAL A 153 13.92 0.57 12.46
CA VAL A 153 14.61 1.72 11.85
C VAL A 153 14.61 2.90 12.80
N GLU A 154 15.75 3.60 12.89
CA GLU A 154 15.82 4.88 13.62
C GLU A 154 15.09 5.97 12.83
N ILE A 155 14.28 6.74 13.55
CA ILE A 155 13.59 7.94 13.09
C ILE A 155 14.13 9.14 13.87
N ASN A 156 14.50 10.21 13.17
CA ASN A 156 15.08 11.42 13.75
C ASN A 156 14.35 12.67 13.23
N PRO A 157 13.10 12.93 13.68
CA PRO A 157 12.35 14.09 13.21
C PRO A 157 13.03 15.39 13.65
N LYS A 158 12.90 16.42 12.83
CA LYS A 158 13.53 17.71 13.09
C LYS A 158 12.89 18.35 14.33
N TYR A 159 13.72 18.75 15.30
CA TYR A 159 13.31 19.38 16.56
C TYR A 159 12.51 18.49 17.53
N GLU A 160 12.50 17.17 17.33
CA GLU A 160 11.86 16.21 18.22
C GLU A 160 12.85 15.17 18.73
N LYS A 161 12.41 14.34 19.69
CA LYS A 161 13.23 13.23 20.18
C LYS A 161 13.28 12.13 19.13
N ARG A 162 14.47 11.54 18.98
CA ARG A 162 14.68 10.33 18.18
C ARG A 162 13.94 9.16 18.79
N PHE A 163 13.46 8.27 17.93
CA PHE A 163 12.82 7.03 18.33
C PHE A 163 13.09 5.93 17.30
N THR A 164 12.79 4.68 17.68
CA THR A 164 12.87 3.53 16.78
C THR A 164 11.45 3.13 16.39
N ALA A 165 11.21 2.97 15.09
CA ALA A 165 9.96 2.44 14.56
C ALA A 165 10.21 1.04 13.95
N GLY A 166 9.23 0.17 14.04
CA GLY A 166 9.19 -1.09 13.29
C GLY A 166 7.80 -1.26 12.67
N ASN A 167 7.66 -2.18 11.71
CA ASN A 167 6.35 -2.58 11.21
C ASN A 167 5.63 -3.38 12.30
N GLN A 168 5.06 -2.68 13.28
CA GLN A 168 4.19 -3.29 14.26
C GLN A 168 2.82 -3.50 13.61
N GLY A 169 2.39 -4.75 13.53
CA GLY A 169 1.00 -5.04 13.26
C GLY A 169 0.12 -4.38 14.29
N GLY A 170 -1.07 -3.95 13.87
CA GLY A 170 -2.14 -3.47 14.74
C GLY A 170 -2.67 -4.59 15.65
N GLY A 171 -1.80 -5.21 16.44
CA GLY A 171 -2.13 -5.95 17.64
C GLY A 171 -1.69 -5.09 18.81
N ALA A 172 -2.67 -4.58 19.55
CA ALA A 172 -2.45 -3.89 20.80
C ALA A 172 -1.56 -4.75 21.72
N GLY A 173 -0.33 -4.31 21.92
CA GLY A 173 0.48 -4.73 23.06
C GLY A 173 0.09 -3.88 24.26
N ASN A 174 -0.53 -4.51 25.25
CA ASN A 174 -0.46 -4.02 26.64
C ASN A 174 1.00 -3.99 27.06
N GLN A 175 1.57 -2.80 27.25
CA GLN A 175 2.47 -2.44 28.36
C GLN A 175 2.27 -0.96 28.70
#